data_AF-A0A7S0BDG0-F1
#
_entry.id   AF-A0A7S0BDG0-F1
#
_cell.length_a   1.000
_cell.length_b   1.000
_cell.length_c   1.000
_cell.angle_alpha   90.00
_cell.angle_beta   90.00
_cell.angle_gamma   90.00
#
_symmetry.space_group_name_H-M   'P 1'
#
loop_
_entity.id
_entity.type
_entity.pdbx_description
1 polymer ?
#
loop_
_entity_poly.entity_id
_entity_poly.type
_entity_poly.pdbx_seq_one_letter_code
_entity_poly.pdbx_strand_id
1 'polypeptide(L)'
;ADDVRGVVICANDADGFFSSGADINEFGGFTQESTEDPSRVFLFYEMEKHRKPVVAAVNGICFGGALELALCCSARVSTPAATFSLPELKIGLIPGYGGTQRLPRLVG
;
A
#
# COMPACT_ATOMS: atom_id res chain seq x y z
N ALA A 1 0.83 -19.44 15.78
CA ALA A 1 1.45 -18.47 14.84
C ALA A 1 2.88 -18.85 14.45
N ASP A 2 3.61 -19.63 15.26
CA ASP A 2 5.03 -19.94 15.03
C ASP A 2 5.31 -20.75 13.75
N ASP A 3 4.33 -21.53 13.26
CA ASP A 3 4.49 -22.33 12.03
C ASP A 3 4.41 -21.50 10.74
N VAL A 4 3.87 -20.27 10.80
CA VAL A 4 3.85 -19.37 9.64
C VAL A 4 5.26 -18.89 9.35
N ARG A 5 5.78 -19.13 8.14
CA ARG A 5 7.14 -18.74 7.74
C ARG A 5 7.20 -17.47 6.88
N GLY A 6 6.06 -17.04 6.34
CA GLY A 6 5.93 -15.84 5.53
C GLY A 6 4.47 -15.57 5.20
N VAL A 7 4.22 -14.40 4.63
CA VAL A 7 2.88 -13.94 4.24
C VAL A 7 2.90 -13.50 2.78
N VAL A 8 1.88 -13.89 2.03
CA VAL A 8 1.63 -13.35 0.69
C VAL A 8 0.36 -12.52 0.75
N ILE A 9 0.46 -11.27 0.32
CA ILE A 9 -0.68 -10.38 0.12
C ILE A 9 -1.01 -10.40 -1.37
N CYS A 10 -2.22 -10.85 -1.70
CA CYS A 10 -2.73 -10.93 -3.05
C CYS A 10 -4.20 -10.51 -3.09
N ALA A 11 -4.64 -10.02 -4.25
CA ALA A 11 -6.05 -9.90 -4.54
C ALA A 11 -6.57 -11.22 -5.10
N ASN A 12 -7.79 -11.59 -4.74
CA ASN A 12 -8.51 -12.68 -5.38
C ASN A 12 -9.30 -12.11 -6.56
N ASP A 13 -8.58 -11.66 -7.58
CA ASP A 13 -9.19 -11.03 -8.74
C ASP A 13 -8.57 -11.55 -10.04
N ALA A 14 -9.43 -12.03 -10.94
CA ALA A 14 -9.05 -12.43 -12.29
C ALA A 14 -9.00 -11.23 -13.25
N ASP A 15 -9.63 -10.10 -12.89
CA ASP A 15 -9.84 -8.95 -13.75
C ASP A 15 -8.69 -7.93 -13.72
N GLY A 16 -7.60 -8.23 -13.01
CA GLY A 16 -6.37 -7.43 -13.04
C GLY A 16 -6.41 -6.21 -12.11
N PHE A 17 -6.93 -6.37 -10.90
CA PHE A 17 -6.82 -5.41 -9.82
C PHE A 17 -6.12 -6.02 -8.62
N PHE A 18 -5.14 -5.30 -8.08
CA PHE A 18 -4.60 -5.57 -6.75
C PHE A 18 -5.35 -4.73 -5.71
N SER A 19 -5.32 -3.40 -5.86
CA SER A 19 -6.16 -2.45 -5.12
C SER A 19 -5.95 -1.03 -5.65
N SER A 20 -7.00 -0.20 -5.62
CA SER A 20 -6.95 1.22 -5.98
C SER A 20 -6.61 2.16 -4.83
N GLY A 21 -6.35 1.62 -3.62
CA GLY A 21 -6.05 2.41 -2.43
C GLY A 21 -7.29 2.80 -1.65
N ALA A 22 -7.27 3.98 -1.02
CA ALA A 22 -8.34 4.45 -0.15
C ALA A 22 -9.62 4.79 -0.94
N ASP A 23 -10.78 4.59 -0.33
CA ASP A 23 -12.07 4.95 -0.92
C ASP A 23 -12.27 6.47 -0.82
N ILE A 24 -12.33 7.14 -1.97
CA ILE A 24 -12.51 8.59 -2.07
C ILE A 24 -13.86 9.04 -1.49
N ASN A 25 -14.88 8.17 -1.48
CA ASN A 25 -16.17 8.51 -0.90
C ASN A 25 -16.11 8.68 0.62
N GLU A 26 -15.09 8.13 1.28
CA GLU A 26 -14.86 8.32 2.71
C GLU A 26 -14.25 9.69 3.03
N PHE A 27 -13.77 10.43 2.02
CA PHE A 27 -12.96 11.64 2.24
C PHE A 27 -13.79 12.85 2.64
N GLY A 28 -15.09 12.86 2.36
CA GLY A 28 -16.00 13.96 2.71
C GLY A 28 -16.27 14.10 4.22
N GLY A 29 -15.79 13.15 5.04
CA GLY A 29 -15.95 13.15 6.49
C GLY A 29 -14.68 13.46 7.29
N PHE A 30 -13.57 13.80 6.63
CA PHE A 30 -12.32 14.04 7.35
C PHE A 30 -12.40 15.32 8.19
N THR A 31 -12.45 15.13 9.51
CA THR A 31 -12.12 16.17 10.49
C THR A 31 -10.61 16.25 10.66
N GLN A 32 -10.10 17.39 11.14
CA GLN A 32 -8.68 17.57 11.46
C GLN A 32 -8.16 16.44 12.39
N GLU A 33 -9.01 16.01 13.32
CA GLU A 33 -8.74 14.91 14.26
C GLU A 33 -8.60 13.54 13.55
N SER A 34 -9.44 13.26 12.54
CA SER A 34 -9.37 12.02 11.77
C SER A 34 -8.17 11.94 10.80
N THR A 35 -7.63 13.10 10.40
CA THR A 35 -6.41 13.19 9.57
C THR A 35 -5.13 13.08 10.39
N GLU A 36 -5.20 13.28 11.70
CA GLU A 36 -4.06 13.22 12.61
C GLU A 36 -3.89 11.85 13.28
N ASP A 37 -4.82 10.90 13.09
CA ASP A 37 -4.70 9.56 13.67
C ASP A 37 -3.46 8.83 13.11
N PRO A 38 -2.39 8.71 13.92
CA PRO A 38 -1.15 8.15 13.43
C PRO A 38 -1.24 6.62 13.33
N SER A 39 -2.30 5.99 13.86
CA SER A 39 -2.47 4.53 13.89
C SER A 39 -2.40 3.92 12.49
N ARG A 40 -2.93 4.63 11.48
CA ARG A 40 -2.90 4.21 10.08
C ARG A 40 -1.47 4.16 9.53
N VAL A 41 -0.65 5.15 9.85
CA VAL A 41 0.78 5.17 9.46
C VAL A 41 1.57 4.13 10.25
N PHE A 42 1.28 3.97 11.55
CA PHE A 42 1.91 2.96 12.40
C PHE A 42 1.66 1.54 11.89
N LEU A 43 0.47 1.23 11.36
CA LEU A 43 0.21 -0.09 10.76
C LEU A 43 1.21 -0.41 9.64
N PHE A 44 1.44 0.52 8.72
CA PHE A 44 2.37 0.34 7.60
C PHE A 44 3.81 0.18 8.09
N TYR A 45 4.17 0.91 9.15
CA TYR A 45 5.47 0.77 9.80
C TYR A 45 5.66 -0.59 10.49
N GLU A 46 4.64 -1.09 11.19
CA GLU A 46 4.68 -2.41 11.82
C GLU A 46 4.73 -3.53 10.78
N MET A 47 4.07 -3.37 9.64
CA MET A 47 4.18 -4.28 8.50
C MET A 47 5.61 -4.32 7.94
N GLU A 48 6.24 -3.16 7.75
CA GLU A 48 7.62 -3.05 7.27
C GLU A 48 8.62 -3.69 8.24
N LYS A 49 8.38 -3.56 9.55
CA LYS A 49 9.21 -4.17 10.60
C LYS A 49 8.88 -5.62 10.92
N HIS A 50 7.91 -6.20 10.23
CA HIS A 50 7.44 -7.53 10.56
C HIS A 50 8.56 -8.56 10.44
N ARG A 51 8.72 -9.41 11.46
CA ARG A 51 9.83 -10.38 11.55
C ARG A 51 9.81 -11.45 10.46
N LYS A 52 8.64 -11.72 9.87
CA LYS A 52 8.45 -12.73 8.83
C LYS A 52 8.37 -12.03 7.48
N PRO A 53 8.97 -12.60 6.42
CA PRO A 53 8.90 -11.99 5.09
C PRO A 53 7.45 -11.85 4.62
N VAL A 54 7.13 -10.68 4.10
CA VAL A 54 5.83 -10.37 3.47
C VAL A 54 6.07 -10.06 2.00
N VAL A 55 5.31 -10.71 1.11
CA VAL A 55 5.41 -10.51 -0.34
C VAL A 55 4.08 -10.00 -0.88
N ALA A 56 4.12 -8.90 -1.64
CA ALA A 56 2.96 -8.44 -2.42
C ALA A 56 2.98 -9.11 -3.81
N ALA A 57 1.94 -9.87 -4.12
CA ALA A 57 1.70 -10.44 -5.44
C ALA A 57 0.71 -9.56 -6.22
N VAL A 58 1.23 -8.77 -7.16
CA VAL A 58 0.50 -7.71 -7.85
C VAL A 58 0.15 -8.16 -9.27
N ASN A 59 -1.12 -8.53 -9.47
CA ASN A 59 -1.68 -8.99 -10.74
C ASN A 59 -2.13 -7.85 -11.66
N GLY A 60 -2.17 -6.60 -11.18
CA GLY A 60 -2.81 -5.51 -11.90
C GLY A 60 -2.71 -4.13 -11.24
N ILE A 61 -3.80 -3.37 -11.20
CA ILE A 61 -3.81 -1.99 -10.67
C ILE A 61 -3.41 -1.97 -9.19
N CYS A 62 -2.36 -1.21 -8.86
CA CYS A 62 -1.83 -1.03 -7.51
C CYS A 62 -1.56 0.46 -7.26
N PHE A 63 -2.59 1.20 -6.84
CA PHE A 63 -2.56 2.66 -6.74
C PHE A 63 -2.69 3.19 -5.32
N GLY A 64 -2.08 4.36 -5.08
CA GLY A 64 -2.10 5.10 -3.82
C GLY A 64 -1.75 4.25 -2.62
N GLY A 65 -2.62 4.19 -1.61
CA GLY A 65 -2.43 3.37 -0.42
C GLY A 65 -2.13 1.88 -0.69
N ALA A 66 -2.57 1.32 -1.81
CA ALA A 66 -2.21 -0.05 -2.22
C ALA A 66 -0.73 -0.18 -2.58
N LEU A 67 -0.19 0.80 -3.30
CA LEU A 67 1.24 0.87 -3.60
C LEU A 67 2.03 1.16 -2.33
N GLU A 68 1.55 2.03 -1.44
CA GLU A 68 2.20 2.26 -0.14
C GLU A 68 2.28 0.98 0.71
N LEU A 69 1.25 0.13 0.65
CA LEU A 69 1.24 -1.17 1.32
C LEU A 69 2.22 -2.14 0.67
N ALA A 70 2.22 -2.21 -0.67
CA ALA A 70 3.16 -3.03 -1.42
C ALA A 70 4.62 -2.59 -1.18
N LEU A 71 4.87 -1.31 -0.96
CA LEU A 71 6.18 -0.75 -0.61
C LEU A 71 6.64 -1.14 0.80
N CYS A 72 5.71 -1.45 1.73
CA CYS A 72 6.06 -1.98 3.06
C CYS A 72 6.49 -3.45 3.00
N CYS A 73 6.11 -4.18 1.95
CA CYS A 73 6.43 -5.60 1.81
C CYS A 73 7.92 -5.79 1.54
N SER A 74 8.47 -6.89 2.06
CA SER A 74 9.87 -7.30 1.87
C SER A 74 10.20 -7.51 0.39
N ALA A 75 9.24 -8.04 -0.38
CA ALA A 75 9.35 -8.18 -1.83
C ALA A 75 8.03 -7.90 -2.53
N ARG A 76 8.12 -7.61 -3.83
CA ARG A 76 6.99 -7.43 -4.74
C ARG A 76 7.23 -8.32 -5.96
N VAL A 77 6.21 -9.06 -6.38
CA VAL A 77 6.20 -9.83 -7.62
C VAL A 77 5.01 -9.34 -8.42
N SER A 78 5.21 -9.04 -9.71
CA SER A 78 4.16 -8.47 -10.54
C SER A 78 4.02 -9.18 -11.88
N THR A 79 2.80 -9.20 -12.41
CA THR A 79 2.56 -9.56 -13.82
C THR A 79 2.99 -8.39 -14.73
N PRO A 80 3.20 -8.62 -16.03
CA PRO A 80 3.43 -7.54 -16.99
C PRO A 80 2.25 -6.55 -17.13
N ALA A 81 1.04 -6.94 -16.69
CA ALA A 81 -0.14 -6.09 -16.71
C ALA A 81 -0.24 -5.14 -15.51
N ALA A 82 0.59 -5.34 -14.47
CA ALA A 82 0.56 -4.53 -13.27
C ALA A 82 0.94 -3.08 -13.55
N THR A 83 0.15 -2.15 -13.03
CA THR A 83 0.43 -0.71 -13.10
C THR A 83 0.48 -0.12 -11.71
N PHE A 84 1.49 0.71 -11.45
CA PHE A 84 1.77 1.30 -10.16
C PHE A 84 1.69 2.82 -10.24
N SER A 85 1.03 3.45 -9.27
CA SER A 85 0.91 4.92 -9.24
C SER A 85 0.64 5.44 -7.84
N LEU A 86 1.18 6.62 -7.54
CA LEU A 86 0.77 7.46 -6.42
C LEU A 86 0.02 8.69 -6.98
N PRO A 87 -1.29 8.58 -7.26
CA PRO A 87 -2.06 9.63 -7.92
C PRO A 87 -2.60 10.71 -6.98
N GLU A 88 -2.25 10.70 -5.70
CA GLU A 88 -2.83 11.54 -4.64
C GLU A 88 -2.81 13.04 -4.97
N LEU A 89 -1.76 13.51 -5.66
CA LEU A 89 -1.65 14.91 -6.08
C LEU A 89 -2.80 15.35 -7.01
N LYS A 90 -3.39 14.42 -7.77
CA LYS A 90 -4.52 14.71 -8.67
C LYS A 90 -5.80 15.08 -7.89
N ILE A 91 -5.87 14.75 -6.61
CA ILE A 91 -6.99 15.05 -5.72
C ILE A 91 -6.57 15.99 -4.57
N GLY A 92 -5.43 16.68 -4.71
CA GLY A 92 -4.97 17.67 -3.72
C GLY A 92 -4.37 17.06 -2.46
N LEU A 93 -3.98 15.78 -2.48
CA LEU A 93 -3.37 15.07 -1.35
C LEU A 93 -1.92 14.68 -1.66
N ILE A 94 -1.23 14.19 -0.64
CA ILE A 94 0.08 13.54 -0.78
C ILE A 94 -0.03 12.06 -0.36
N PRO A 95 0.91 11.19 -0.78
CA PRO A 95 0.99 9.82 -0.26
C PRO A 95 1.20 9.85 1.26
N GLY A 96 0.20 9.36 2.00
CA GLY A 96 0.07 9.54 3.45
C GLY A 96 0.62 8.40 4.30
N TYR A 97 0.83 7.22 3.72
CA TYR A 97 1.25 6.01 4.43
C TYR A 97 2.73 5.66 4.22
N GLY A 98 3.53 6.63 3.79
CA GLY A 98 4.99 6.54 3.66
C GLY A 98 5.50 6.38 2.23
N GLY A 99 4.64 6.51 1.21
CA GLY A 99 4.98 6.46 -0.21
C GLY A 99 6.03 7.50 -0.60
N THR A 100 5.95 8.71 -0.03
CA THR A 100 6.97 9.77 -0.21
C THR A 100 8.36 9.36 0.28
N GLN A 101 8.43 8.36 1.17
CA GLN A 101 9.68 7.87 1.74
C GLN A 101 10.15 6.59 1.05
N ARG A 102 9.27 5.58 0.95
CA ARG A 102 9.66 4.26 0.46
C ARG A 102 9.86 4.23 -1.05
N LEU A 103 9.08 4.97 -1.82
CA LEU A 103 9.20 4.94 -3.28
C LEU A 103 10.56 5.46 -3.76
N PRO A 104 11.04 6.67 -3.37
CA PRO A 104 12.36 7.15 -3.80
C PRO A 104 13.51 6.24 -3.35
N ARG A 105 13.43 5.66 -2.14
CA ARG A 105 14.43 4.71 -1.64
C ARG A 105 14.50 3.43 -2.49
N LEU A 106 13.40 3.03 -3.13
CA LEU A 106 13.33 1.84 -3.95
C LEU A 106 13.78 2.08 -5.41
N VAL A 107 13.40 3.22 -6.00
CA VAL A 107 13.56 3.45 -7.45
C VAL A 107 14.49 4.59 -7.85
N GLY A 108 15.01 5.37 -6.89
CA GLY A 108 15.84 6.56 -7.15
C GLY A 108 15.02 7.83 -7.22
#